data_AF-A0A7Y3IX64-F1
#
_entry.id   AF-A0A7Y3IX64-F1
#
_cell.length_a   1.000
_cell.length_b   1.000
_cell.length_c   1.000
_cell.angle_alpha   90.00
_cell.angle_beta   90.00
_cell.angle_gamma   90.00
#
_symmetry.space_group_name_H-M   'P 1'
#
loop_
_entity.id
_entity.type
_entity.pdbx_description
1 polymer ?
#
loop_
_entity_poly.entity_id
_entity_poly.type
_entity_poly.pdbx_seq_one_letter_code
_entity_poly.pdbx_strand_id
1 'polypeptide(L)'
;LGLHYGEWALLREVRLCVHGIAWIEARSVIPRRALATWARPLYRLGSQPLGALLFRMPHIKRHGLLVRQDPRGHWSRFSLFGPPDGPPIRVQETYLPALEHFLSARRTSA
;
A
#
# COMPACT_ATOMS: atom_id res chain seq x y z
N LEU A 1 12.21 -5.18 -4.82
CA LEU A 1 12.54 -3.99 -4.00
C LEU A 1 14.03 -3.62 -4.03
N GLY A 2 14.92 -4.44 -4.63
CA GLY A 2 16.36 -4.18 -4.67
C GLY A 2 16.96 -3.91 -3.28
N LEU A 3 16.50 -4.69 -2.29
CA LEU A 3 17.04 -4.66 -0.94
C LEU A 3 18.14 -5.72 -0.87
N HIS A 4 19.29 -5.37 -0.32
CA HIS A 4 20.35 -6.31 0.01
C HIS A 4 20.12 -6.90 1.41
N TYR A 5 20.71 -8.06 1.67
CA TYR A 5 20.67 -8.66 2.99
C TYR A 5 21.27 -7.70 4.03
N GLY A 6 20.62 -7.55 5.18
CA GLY A 6 21.03 -6.61 6.24
C GLY A 6 20.61 -5.15 6.01
N GLU A 7 19.93 -4.81 4.91
CA GLU A 7 19.40 -3.46 4.72
C GLU A 7 18.11 -3.20 5.50
N TRP A 8 18.04 -2.03 6.11
CA TRP A 8 16.84 -1.55 6.79
C TRP A 8 15.81 -0.98 5.81
N ALA A 9 14.55 -1.26 6.09
CA ALA A 9 13.40 -0.64 5.45
C ALA A 9 12.40 -0.20 6.52
N LEU A 10 11.75 0.93 6.31
CA LEU A 10 10.60 1.32 7.12
C LEU A 10 9.42 0.44 6.73
N LEU A 11 8.86 -0.23 7.73
CA LEU A 11 7.59 -0.92 7.62
C LEU A 11 6.48 -0.02 8.17
N ARG A 12 5.42 0.17 7.39
CA ARG A 12 4.23 0.90 7.83
C ARG A 12 2.99 0.05 7.63
N GLU A 13 2.27 -0.21 8.70
CA GLU A 13 1.00 -0.96 8.71
C GLU A 13 -0.13 -0.05 9.16
N VAL A 14 -1.26 -0.07 8.43
CA VAL A 14 -2.47 0.66 8.80
C VAL A 14 -3.72 -0.11 8.46
N ARG A 15 -4.80 0.28 9.11
CA ARG A 15 -6.17 -0.11 8.76
C ARG A 15 -6.90 1.10 8.22
N LEU A 16 -7.57 0.92 7.09
CA LEU A 16 -8.54 1.89 6.57
C LEU A 16 -9.90 1.44 7.06
N CYS A 17 -10.52 2.25 7.91
CA CYS A 17 -11.77 1.92 8.58
C CYS A 17 -12.93 2.77 8.06
N VAL A 18 -14.10 2.16 7.96
CA VAL A 18 -15.39 2.84 7.75
C VAL A 18 -16.26 2.55 8.97
N HIS A 19 -16.75 3.61 9.63
CA HIS A 19 -17.49 3.50 10.90
C HIS A 19 -16.78 2.64 11.96
N GLY A 20 -15.45 2.76 12.08
CA GLY A 20 -14.65 2.00 13.03
C GLY A 20 -14.35 0.55 12.61
N ILE A 21 -14.97 0.05 11.54
CA ILE A 21 -14.75 -1.30 11.03
C ILE A 21 -13.64 -1.28 9.98
N ALA A 22 -12.62 -2.11 10.14
CA ALA A 22 -11.53 -2.20 9.17
C ALA A 22 -12.01 -2.83 7.85
N TRP A 23 -11.77 -2.14 6.74
CA TRP A 23 -12.10 -2.59 5.40
C TRP A 23 -10.87 -3.03 4.63
N ILE A 24 -9.73 -2.38 4.89
CA ILE A 24 -8.46 -2.68 4.23
C ILE A 24 -7.34 -2.69 5.27
N GLU A 25 -6.54 -3.74 5.29
CA GLU A 25 -5.23 -3.78 5.94
C GLU A 25 -4.15 -3.43 4.89
N ALA A 26 -3.45 -2.33 5.08
CA ALA A 26 -2.41 -1.88 4.16
C ALA A 26 -1.03 -1.95 4.81
N ARG A 27 -0.08 -2.59 4.11
CA ARG A 27 1.32 -2.75 4.50
C ARG A 27 2.23 -2.13 3.45
N SER A 28 3.04 -1.17 3.86
CA SER A 28 4.03 -0.54 2.97
C SER A 28 5.45 -0.84 3.43
N VAL A 29 6.30 -1.23 2.49
CA VAL A 29 7.75 -1.44 2.73
C VAL A 29 8.50 -0.37 1.96
N ILE A 30 9.22 0.47 2.70
CA ILE A 30 9.90 1.65 2.19
C ILE A 30 11.40 1.49 2.45
N PRO A 31 12.19 1.11 1.42
CA PRO A 31 13.64 0.98 1.56
C PRO A 31 14.31 2.25 2.08
N ARG A 32 15.37 2.14 2.90
CA ARG A 32 16.16 3.29 3.35
C ARG A 32 16.63 4.19 2.19
N ARG A 33 17.02 3.59 1.07
CA ARG A 33 17.39 4.30 -0.17
C ARG A 33 16.26 5.15 -0.77
N ALA A 34 15.01 4.72 -0.65
CA ALA A 34 13.85 5.53 -1.03
C ALA A 34 13.63 6.67 -0.03
N LEU A 35 13.74 6.39 1.28
CA LEU A 35 13.63 7.41 2.33
C LEU A 35 14.70 8.51 2.22
N ALA A 36 15.90 8.15 1.76
CA ALA A 36 16.99 9.08 1.53
C ALA A 36 16.78 9.97 0.28
N THR A 37 15.79 9.65 -0.56
CA THR A 37 15.51 10.35 -1.82
C THR A 37 14.06 10.85 -1.83
N TRP A 38 13.24 10.33 -2.73
CA TRP A 38 11.89 10.84 -3.00
C TRP A 38 10.87 10.49 -1.91
N ALA A 39 11.11 9.41 -1.14
CA ALA A 39 10.17 8.93 -0.13
C ALA A 39 10.38 9.53 1.26
N ARG A 40 11.28 10.52 1.42
CA ARG A 40 11.51 11.22 2.70
C ARG A 40 10.22 11.73 3.36
N PRO A 41 9.25 12.33 2.63
CA PRO A 41 7.99 12.77 3.22
C PRO A 41 7.14 11.63 3.81
N LEU A 42 7.31 10.39 3.32
CA LEU A 42 6.54 9.25 3.77
C LEU A 42 6.87 8.84 5.23
N TYR A 43 8.04 9.24 5.74
CA TYR A 43 8.44 8.95 7.12
C TYR A 43 7.51 9.58 8.16
N ARG A 44 6.93 10.76 7.85
CA ARG A 44 6.09 11.54 8.79
C ARG A 44 4.60 11.50 8.47
N LEU A 45 4.14 10.49 7.72
CA LEU A 45 2.74 10.38 7.29
C LEU A 45 1.75 10.38 8.46
N GLY A 46 2.11 9.81 9.61
CA GLY A 46 1.16 9.60 10.71
C GLY A 46 -0.12 8.92 10.22
N SER A 47 -1.26 9.54 10.51
CA SER A 47 -2.60 9.09 10.07
C SER A 47 -2.95 9.46 8.63
N GLN A 48 -2.12 10.22 7.91
CA GLN A 48 -2.40 10.57 6.52
C GLN A 48 -2.34 9.33 5.62
N PRO A 49 -3.25 9.20 4.63
CA PRO A 49 -3.21 8.11 3.67
C PRO A 49 -1.97 8.21 2.77
N LEU A 50 -1.22 7.11 2.67
CA LEU A 50 -0.05 7.02 1.80
C LEU A 50 -0.38 7.38 0.34
N GLY A 51 -1.51 6.85 -0.19
CA GLY A 51 -1.92 7.10 -1.57
C GLY A 51 -2.15 8.57 -1.89
N ALA A 52 -2.71 9.34 -0.95
CA ALA A 52 -2.92 10.78 -1.13
C ALA A 52 -1.60 11.54 -1.33
N LEU A 53 -0.53 11.11 -0.68
CA LEU A 53 0.79 11.70 -0.84
C LEU A 53 1.47 11.24 -2.14
N LEU A 54 1.39 9.95 -2.46
CA LEU A 54 1.95 9.41 -3.71
C LEU A 54 1.32 10.07 -4.94
N PHE A 55 0.00 10.26 -4.95
CA PHE A 55 -0.71 10.83 -6.12
C PHE A 55 -0.48 12.33 -6.29
N ARG A 56 0.04 13.02 -5.26
CA ARG A 56 0.47 14.42 -5.36
C ARG A 56 1.88 14.58 -5.91
N MET A 57 2.64 13.49 -6.08
CA MET A 57 4.00 13.51 -6.61
C MET A 57 3.99 13.13 -8.11
N PRO A 58 4.10 14.09 -9.04
CA PRO A 58 3.86 13.83 -10.47
C PRO A 58 4.91 12.90 -11.12
N HIS A 59 6.11 12.85 -10.53
CA HIS A 59 7.22 12.00 -10.97
C HIS A 59 7.11 10.55 -10.46
N ILE A 60 6.17 10.24 -9.57
CA ILE A 60 5.96 8.89 -9.04
C ILE A 60 4.99 8.14 -9.94
N LYS A 61 5.39 6.94 -10.36
CA LYS A 61 4.58 6.04 -11.19
C LYS A 61 4.37 4.71 -10.47
N ARG A 62 3.28 4.03 -10.86
CA ARG A 62 3.05 2.63 -10.49
C ARG A 62 3.72 1.75 -11.54
N HIS A 63 4.67 0.93 -11.11
CA HIS A 63 5.50 0.10 -12.00
C HIS A 63 4.98 -1.32 -12.17
N GLY A 64 4.15 -1.79 -11.24
CA GLY A 64 3.58 -3.13 -11.31
C GLY A 64 2.40 -3.30 -10.36
N LEU A 65 1.54 -4.25 -10.69
CA LEU A 65 0.39 -4.67 -9.90
C LEU A 65 0.31 -6.20 -9.93
N LEU A 66 0.35 -6.81 -8.75
CA LEU A 66 0.07 -8.23 -8.55
C LEU A 66 -1.18 -8.36 -7.69
N VAL A 67 -2.06 -9.30 -8.04
CA VAL A 67 -3.23 -9.65 -7.23
C VAL A 67 -3.11 -11.12 -6.85
N ARG A 68 -3.33 -11.43 -5.56
CA ARG A 68 -3.36 -12.80 -5.04
C ARG A 68 -4.15 -12.84 -3.74
N GLN A 69 -4.55 -14.03 -3.32
CA GLN A 69 -5.05 -14.23 -1.97
C GLN A 69 -3.90 -14.36 -0.97
N ASP A 70 -4.12 -13.87 0.24
CA ASP A 70 -3.26 -14.17 1.40
C ASP A 70 -3.61 -15.58 1.97
N PRO A 71 -2.84 -16.12 2.93
CA PRO A 71 -3.15 -17.43 3.53
C PRO A 71 -4.50 -17.52 4.25
N ARG A 72 -5.14 -16.38 4.54
CA ARG A 72 -6.48 -16.32 5.15
C ARG A 72 -7.60 -16.32 4.09
N GLY A 73 -7.24 -16.35 2.80
CA GLY A 73 -8.17 -16.30 1.68
C GLY A 73 -8.57 -14.89 1.25
N HIS A 74 -8.02 -13.84 1.88
CA HIS A 74 -8.37 -12.46 1.57
C HIS A 74 -7.67 -11.98 0.30
N TRP A 75 -8.41 -11.32 -0.59
CA TRP A 75 -7.82 -10.70 -1.76
C TRP A 75 -6.83 -9.61 -1.36
N SER A 76 -5.66 -9.64 -1.97
CA SER A 76 -4.60 -8.67 -1.74
C SER A 76 -4.02 -8.18 -3.05
N ARG A 77 -3.83 -6.86 -3.17
CA ARG A 77 -3.06 -6.26 -4.26
C ARG A 77 -1.69 -5.80 -3.75
N PHE A 78 -0.69 -5.94 -4.60
CA PHE A 78 0.68 -5.51 -4.36
C PHE A 78 1.09 -4.58 -5.49
N SER A 79 1.41 -3.34 -5.15
CA SER A 79 1.88 -2.33 -6.10
C SER A 79 3.31 -1.92 -5.78
N LEU A 80 4.08 -1.63 -6.83
CA LEU A 80 5.36 -0.91 -6.71
C LEU A 80 5.16 0.53 -7.13
N PHE A 81 5.59 1.47 -6.29
CA PHE A 81 5.56 2.90 -6.59
C PHE A 81 6.97 3.50 -6.51
N GLY A 82 7.32 4.35 -7.45
CA GLY A 82 8.58 5.10 -7.42
C GLY A 82 8.76 5.94 -8.69
N PRO A 83 9.81 6.77 -8.73
CA PRO A 83 10.25 7.39 -9.98
C PRO A 83 10.77 6.31 -10.96
N PRO A 84 10.91 6.62 -12.26
CA PRO A 84 11.38 5.67 -13.27
C PRO A 84 12.71 5.00 -12.92
N ASP A 85 13.70 5.78 -12.49
CA ASP A 85 15.09 5.30 -12.27
C ASP A 85 15.49 5.26 -10.79
N GLY A 86 14.51 5.29 -9.87
CA GLY A 86 14.79 5.33 -8.44
C GLY A 86 14.26 4.13 -7.67
N PRO A 87 14.66 3.99 -6.40
CA PRO A 87 14.27 2.85 -5.59
C PRO A 87 12.75 2.86 -5.34
N PRO A 88 12.02 1.78 -5.67
CA PRO A 88 10.59 1.74 -5.44
C PRO A 88 10.26 1.42 -3.98
N ILE A 89 9.06 1.80 -3.56
CA ILE A 89 8.39 1.25 -2.38
C ILE A 89 7.40 0.18 -2.80
N ARG A 90 7.06 -0.73 -1.88
CA ARG A 90 5.96 -1.68 -2.07
C ARG A 90 4.77 -1.24 -1.23
N VAL A 91 3.59 -1.27 -1.82
CA VAL A 91 2.31 -1.10 -1.13
C VAL A 91 1.50 -2.37 -1.32
N GLN A 92 1.18 -3.04 -0.23
CA GLN A 92 0.23 -4.14 -0.17
C GLN A 92 -1.07 -3.62 0.44
N GLU A 93 -2.20 -3.97 -0.16
CA GLU A 93 -3.53 -3.72 0.39
C GLU A 93 -4.30 -5.04 0.36
N THR A 94 -4.68 -5.50 1.55
CA THR A 94 -5.49 -6.71 1.77
C THR A 94 -6.90 -6.27 2.12
N TYR A 95 -7.86 -6.74 1.34
CA TYR A 95 -9.28 -6.40 1.48
C TYR A 95 -9.94 -7.35 2.47
N LEU A 96 -10.59 -6.79 3.50
CA LEU A 96 -11.16 -7.55 4.61
C LEU A 96 -12.64 -7.89 4.36
N PRO A 97 -13.20 -8.85 5.12
CA PRO A 97 -14.57 -9.32 4.92
C PRO A 97 -15.64 -8.21 4.92
N ALA A 98 -15.46 -7.13 5.68
CA ALA A 98 -16.40 -6.01 5.71
C ALA A 98 -16.58 -5.35 4.33
N LEU A 99 -15.49 -5.18 3.57
CA LEU A 99 -15.57 -4.65 2.20
C LEU A 99 -16.19 -5.67 1.25
N GLU A 100 -15.81 -6.94 1.36
CA GLU A 100 -16.35 -8.01 0.51
C GLU A 100 -17.86 -8.17 0.69
N HIS A 101 -18.34 -8.11 1.93
CA HIS A 101 -19.75 -8.16 2.28
C HIS A 101 -20.49 -6.94 1.72
N PHE A 102 -19.94 -5.74 1.89
CA PHE A 102 -20.50 -4.51 1.32
C PHE A 102 -20.63 -4.57 -0.21
N LEU A 103 -19.58 -5.02 -0.91
CA LEU A 103 -19.60 -5.14 -2.37
C LEU A 103 -20.60 -6.21 -2.85
N SER A 104 -20.71 -7.33 -2.13
CA SER A 104 -21.66 -8.40 -2.44
C SER A 104 -23.10 -7.92 -2.30
N ALA A 105 -23.43 -7.21 -1.22
CA ALA A 105 -24.76 -6.64 -1.00
C ALA A 105 -25.19 -5.66 -2.11
N ARG A 106 -24.25 -4.91 -2.69
CA ARG A 106 -24.55 -3.95 -3.78
C ARG A 106 -24.68 -4.59 -5.16
N ARG A 107 -24.12 -5.78 -5.37
CA ARG A 107 -24.24 -6.53 -6.64
C ARG A 107 -25.61 -7.16 -6.82
N THR A 108 -26.31 -7.47 -5.73
CA THR A 108 -27.65 -8.08 -5.76
C THR A 108 -28.77 -7.06 -5.99
N SER A 109 -28.45 -5.76 -6.02
CA SER A 109 -29.42 -4.66 -6.21
C SER A 109 -29.38 -4.02 -7.60
N ALA A 110 -28.75 -4.67 -8.58
CA ALA A 110 -28.73 -4.29 -9.99
C ALA A 110 -29.25 -5.46 -10.84
#